data_AF-A0A444Y657-F1
#
_entry.id   AF-A0A444Y657-F1
#
_cell.length_a   1.000
_cell.length_b   1.000
_cell.length_c   1.000
_cell.angle_alpha   90.00
_cell.angle_beta   90.00
_cell.angle_gamma   90.00
#
_symmetry.space_group_name_H-M   'P 1'
#
loop_
_entity.id
_entity.type
_entity.pdbx_description
1 polymer ?
#
loop_
_entity_poly.entity_id
_entity_poly.type
_entity_poly.pdbx_seq_one_letter_code
_entity_poly.pdbx_strand_id
1 'polypeptide(L)'
;MCKPALATALFSTISFLLGGITSLVSGFLGMKIATYANARTTLEVRKGVGKAFITAFRSGAIMGFLLVANGLLVLYIAINVFKVYYGDDWEGLFEAITGYGLRGSSMALLGRVGGGIYTKAADVGADLVGKVERNIPEDDPRNPTVIADNVGDNVGDIADMGSDLFGSYAESYCASLVVASISSFGVNHELIAMMYPLIVSSVGIIVCLLTTLFATDSFEIKAVKEIEPALKKQLIISTALIFPLL
;
A
#
# COMPACT_ATOMS: atom_id res chain seq x y z
N MET A 1 29.61 3.26 -21.95
CA MET A 1 30.63 2.94 -20.92
C MET A 1 29.94 2.91 -19.58
N CYS A 2 30.02 1.78 -18.87
CA CYS A 2 29.43 1.64 -17.55
C CYS A 2 30.09 2.58 -16.54
N LYS A 3 29.31 3.08 -15.59
CA LYS A 3 29.78 3.89 -14.47
C LYS A 3 30.57 3.02 -13.48
N PRO A 4 31.44 3.61 -12.64
CA PRO A 4 32.19 2.83 -11.65
C PRO A 4 31.22 2.16 -10.67
N ALA A 5 31.50 0.90 -10.31
CA ALA A 5 30.68 0.12 -9.37
C ALA A 5 30.51 0.82 -8.00
N LEU A 6 31.49 1.64 -7.59
CA LEU A 6 31.38 2.47 -6.39
C LEU A 6 30.22 3.48 -6.46
N ALA A 7 29.94 4.04 -7.64
CA ALA A 7 28.79 4.91 -7.83
C ALA A 7 27.49 4.12 -7.66
N THR A 8 27.38 2.93 -8.25
CA THR A 8 26.23 2.03 -8.06
C THR A 8 26.02 1.68 -6.59
N ALA A 9 27.07 1.39 -5.83
CA ALA A 9 26.94 1.17 -4.38
C ALA A 9 26.38 2.41 -3.64
N LEU A 10 26.80 3.62 -4.00
CA LEU A 10 26.30 4.86 -3.43
C LEU A 10 24.81 5.08 -3.78
N PHE A 11 24.46 4.98 -5.05
CA PHE A 11 23.08 5.18 -5.52
C PHE A 11 22.14 4.09 -5.01
N SER A 12 22.58 2.84 -4.89
CA SER A 12 21.84 1.76 -4.21
C SER A 12 21.59 2.07 -2.75
N THR A 13 22.54 2.68 -2.05
CA THR A 13 22.34 3.09 -0.65
C THR A 13 21.31 4.22 -0.55
N ILE A 14 21.33 5.17 -1.50
CA ILE A 14 20.36 6.27 -1.57
C ILE A 14 18.96 5.73 -1.88
N SER A 15 18.82 4.85 -2.88
CA SER A 15 17.53 4.23 -3.23
C SER A 15 16.99 3.37 -2.09
N PHE A 16 17.88 2.65 -1.38
CA PHE A 16 17.56 1.92 -0.16
C PHE A 16 17.01 2.84 0.93
N LEU A 17 17.64 3.97 1.22
CA LEU A 17 17.10 4.92 2.20
C LEU A 17 15.75 5.51 1.75
N LEU A 18 15.62 5.86 0.47
CA LEU A 18 14.36 6.35 -0.10
C LEU A 18 13.23 5.33 0.06
N GLY A 19 13.46 4.07 -0.28
CA GLY A 19 12.47 2.99 -0.14
C GLY A 19 12.03 2.79 1.31
N GLY A 20 12.97 2.88 2.26
CA GLY A 20 12.65 2.79 3.69
C GLY A 20 11.81 3.95 4.19
N ILE A 21 12.15 5.19 3.80
CA ILE A 21 11.37 6.38 4.19
C ILE A 21 9.97 6.30 3.57
N THR A 22 9.85 5.94 2.30
CA THR A 22 8.54 5.81 1.63
C THR A 22 7.68 4.72 2.26
N SER A 23 8.28 3.60 2.67
CA SER A 23 7.59 2.52 3.39
C SER A 23 7.02 3.02 4.73
N LEU A 24 7.85 3.68 5.55
CA LEU A 24 7.42 4.26 6.83
C LEU A 24 6.33 5.31 6.67
N VAL A 25 6.46 6.19 5.68
CA VAL A 25 5.45 7.20 5.36
C VAL A 25 4.15 6.54 4.91
N SER A 26 4.22 5.45 4.14
CA SER A 26 3.04 4.71 3.67
C SER A 26 2.24 4.14 4.84
N GLY A 27 2.90 3.42 5.76
CA GLY A 27 2.24 2.90 6.96
C GLY A 27 1.68 4.00 7.85
N PHE A 28 2.43 5.09 8.05
CA PHE A 28 2.00 6.21 8.88
C PHE A 28 0.78 6.95 8.31
N LEU A 29 0.75 7.21 7.00
CA LEU A 29 -0.40 7.85 6.35
C LEU A 29 -1.65 6.97 6.44
N GLY A 30 -1.50 5.65 6.25
CA GLY A 30 -2.58 4.69 6.47
C GLY A 30 -3.14 4.75 7.88
N MET A 31 -2.26 4.69 8.88
CA MET A 31 -2.65 4.80 10.30
C MET A 31 -3.38 6.12 10.59
N LYS A 32 -2.91 7.24 10.02
CA LYS A 32 -3.53 8.55 10.22
C LYS A 32 -4.94 8.64 9.66
N ILE A 33 -5.21 8.07 8.49
CA ILE A 33 -6.58 8.07 7.96
C ILE A 33 -7.48 7.08 8.70
N ALA A 34 -6.97 5.91 9.11
CA ALA A 34 -7.76 4.93 9.85
C ALA A 34 -8.18 5.44 11.24
N THR A 35 -7.24 5.99 12.01
CA THR A 35 -7.51 6.60 13.33
C THR A 35 -8.39 7.85 13.26
N TYR A 36 -8.50 8.48 12.10
CA TYR A 36 -9.40 9.60 11.85
C TYR A 36 -10.81 9.15 11.44
N ALA A 37 -10.89 8.05 10.70
CA ALA A 37 -12.13 7.55 10.11
C ALA A 37 -12.92 6.63 11.05
N ASN A 38 -12.27 5.89 11.95
CA ASN A 38 -12.90 4.91 12.83
C ASN A 38 -14.13 5.47 13.58
N ALA A 39 -13.98 6.56 14.33
CA ALA A 39 -15.07 7.18 15.08
C ALA A 39 -16.14 7.78 14.16
N ARG A 40 -15.77 8.25 12.97
CA ARG A 40 -16.72 8.77 11.97
C ARG A 40 -17.59 7.67 11.41
N THR A 41 -17.00 6.53 11.12
CA THR A 41 -17.74 5.33 10.70
C THR A 41 -18.75 4.94 11.78
N THR A 42 -18.36 4.91 13.06
CA THR A 42 -19.27 4.64 14.18
C THR A 42 -20.43 5.63 14.26
N LEU A 43 -20.17 6.93 14.06
CA LEU A 43 -21.24 7.94 14.04
C LEU A 43 -22.20 7.76 12.85
N GLU A 44 -21.70 7.35 11.69
CA GLU A 44 -22.50 7.14 10.48
C GLU A 44 -23.33 5.84 10.53
N VAL A 45 -22.93 4.84 11.33
CA VAL A 45 -23.77 3.65 11.59
C VAL A 45 -25.16 4.03 12.11
N ARG A 46 -25.29 5.15 12.83
CA ARG A 46 -26.59 5.68 13.30
C ARG A 46 -27.57 6.01 12.17
N LYS A 47 -27.07 6.22 10.95
CA LYS A 47 -27.88 6.51 9.75
C LYS A 47 -28.08 5.27 8.86
N GLY A 48 -27.55 4.12 9.26
CA GLY A 48 -27.65 2.85 8.54
C GLY A 48 -26.32 2.36 7.98
N VAL A 49 -26.30 1.08 7.62
CA VAL A 49 -25.09 0.36 7.19
C VAL A 49 -24.46 0.93 5.92
N GLY A 50 -25.25 1.46 5.00
CA GLY A 50 -24.74 2.05 3.76
C GLY A 50 -23.89 3.31 3.99
N LYS A 51 -24.29 4.18 4.92
CA LYS A 51 -23.53 5.41 5.22
C LYS A 51 -22.22 5.11 5.95
N ALA A 52 -22.24 4.15 6.87
CA ALA A 52 -21.04 3.64 7.52
C ALA A 52 -20.07 3.01 6.51
N PHE A 53 -20.58 2.16 5.61
CA PHE A 53 -19.79 1.55 4.55
C PHE A 53 -19.12 2.58 3.65
N ILE A 54 -19.86 3.60 3.17
CA ILE A 54 -19.28 4.64 2.32
C ILE A 54 -18.15 5.39 3.04
N THR A 55 -18.32 5.68 4.34
CA THR A 55 -17.30 6.39 5.13
C THR A 55 -16.04 5.54 5.31
N ALA A 56 -16.20 4.27 5.64
CA ALA A 56 -15.08 3.32 5.77
C ALA A 56 -14.39 3.09 4.41
N PHE A 57 -15.16 2.85 3.35
CA PHE A 57 -14.64 2.58 2.01
C PHE A 57 -13.91 3.78 1.41
N ARG A 58 -14.45 5.00 1.56
CA ARG A 58 -13.74 6.23 1.12
C ARG A 58 -12.44 6.43 1.90
N SER A 59 -12.43 6.10 3.18
CA SER A 59 -11.22 6.21 4.01
C SER A 59 -10.15 5.19 3.60
N GLY A 60 -10.56 3.95 3.30
CA GLY A 60 -9.67 2.92 2.73
C GLY A 60 -9.16 3.30 1.33
N ALA A 61 -10.00 3.91 0.50
CA ALA A 61 -9.59 4.41 -0.81
C ALA A 61 -8.52 5.50 -0.70
N ILE A 62 -8.64 6.43 0.26
CA ILE A 62 -7.61 7.46 0.51
C ILE A 62 -6.27 6.80 0.82
N MET A 63 -6.23 5.78 1.68
CA MET A 63 -5.00 5.03 1.97
C MET A 63 -4.43 4.39 0.70
N GLY A 64 -5.26 3.67 -0.08
CA GLY A 64 -4.81 2.98 -1.30
C GLY A 64 -4.26 3.93 -2.36
N PHE A 65 -4.99 5.01 -2.68
CA PHE A 65 -4.54 5.98 -3.68
C PHE A 65 -3.28 6.73 -3.25
N LEU A 66 -3.18 7.14 -1.98
CA LEU A 66 -1.99 7.81 -1.46
C LEU A 66 -0.77 6.89 -1.54
N LEU A 67 -0.90 5.62 -1.15
CA LEU A 67 0.21 4.65 -1.21
C LEU A 67 0.72 4.47 -2.64
N VAL A 68 -0.18 4.13 -3.57
CA VAL A 68 0.20 3.79 -4.94
C VAL A 68 0.72 5.03 -5.67
N ALA A 69 0.06 6.17 -5.54
CA ALA A 69 0.49 7.40 -6.21
C ALA A 69 1.81 7.93 -5.63
N ASN A 70 2.00 7.90 -4.31
CA ASN A 70 3.25 8.34 -3.68
C ASN A 70 4.40 7.39 -4.02
N GLY A 71 4.18 6.07 -3.94
CA GLY A 71 5.18 5.06 -4.30
C GLY A 71 5.64 5.18 -5.75
N LEU A 72 4.70 5.43 -6.67
CA LEU A 72 4.97 5.67 -8.09
C LEU A 72 5.70 6.98 -8.34
N LEU A 73 5.27 8.07 -7.70
CA LEU A 73 5.88 9.38 -7.87
C LEU A 73 7.33 9.39 -7.36
N VAL A 74 7.58 8.82 -6.18
CA VAL A 74 8.94 8.73 -5.62
C VAL A 74 9.85 7.89 -6.52
N LEU A 75 9.37 6.74 -7.01
CA LEU A 75 10.13 5.89 -7.93
C LEU A 75 10.44 6.63 -9.24
N TYR A 76 9.45 7.29 -9.83
CA TYR A 76 9.63 8.09 -11.05
C TYR A 76 10.65 9.21 -10.86
N ILE A 77 10.57 9.96 -9.75
CA ILE A 77 11.53 11.01 -9.43
C ILE A 77 12.93 10.42 -9.25
N ALA A 78 13.07 9.31 -8.51
CA ALA A 78 14.35 8.65 -8.29
C ALA A 78 15.01 8.22 -9.62
N ILE A 79 14.23 7.61 -10.53
CA ILE A 79 14.71 7.21 -11.86
C ILE A 79 15.22 8.43 -12.64
N ASN A 80 14.45 9.52 -12.69
CA ASN A 80 14.84 10.72 -13.44
C ASN A 80 16.07 11.41 -12.85
N VAL A 81 16.17 11.48 -11.52
CA VAL A 81 17.34 12.06 -10.83
C VAL A 81 18.58 11.20 -11.08
N PHE A 82 18.47 9.88 -10.96
CA PHE A 82 19.62 9.00 -11.14
C PHE A 82 20.05 8.98 -12.62
N LYS A 83 19.10 9.10 -13.56
CA LYS A 83 19.37 9.19 -15.01
C LYS A 83 20.31 10.36 -15.36
N VAL A 84 20.25 11.48 -14.64
CA VAL A 84 21.17 12.62 -14.84
C VAL A 84 22.63 12.21 -14.65
N TYR A 85 22.91 11.31 -13.70
CA TYR A 85 24.26 10.81 -13.45
C TYR A 85 24.65 9.67 -14.40
N TYR A 86 23.77 8.69 -14.56
CA TYR A 86 24.05 7.47 -15.32
C TYR A 86 24.06 7.70 -16.83
N GLY A 87 23.29 8.67 -17.36
CA GLY A 87 23.23 8.97 -18.79
C GLY A 87 22.72 7.76 -19.59
N ASP A 88 23.60 7.18 -20.41
CA ASP A 88 23.30 6.02 -21.26
C ASP A 88 23.55 4.67 -20.55
N ASP A 89 24.09 4.68 -19.34
CA ASP A 89 24.31 3.46 -18.55
C ASP A 89 23.05 3.05 -17.78
N TRP A 90 22.05 2.53 -18.51
CA TRP A 90 20.75 2.19 -17.93
C TRP A 90 20.78 0.90 -17.10
N GLU A 91 21.71 0.00 -17.39
CA GLU A 91 21.94 -1.20 -16.56
C GLU A 91 22.32 -0.79 -15.13
N GLY A 92 23.36 0.04 -14.98
CA GLY A 92 23.77 0.54 -13.66
C GLY A 92 22.72 1.43 -12.98
N LEU A 93 21.93 2.17 -13.77
CA LEU A 93 20.81 2.99 -13.27
C LEU A 93 19.76 2.12 -12.57
N PHE A 94 19.25 1.10 -13.26
CA PHE A 94 18.15 0.28 -12.75
C PHE A 94 18.64 -0.74 -11.73
N GLU A 95 19.89 -1.20 -11.83
CA GLU A 95 20.57 -1.94 -10.76
C GLU A 95 20.59 -1.11 -9.47
N ALA A 96 20.96 0.17 -9.54
CA ALA A 96 20.94 1.05 -8.36
C ALA A 96 19.52 1.28 -7.81
N ILE A 97 18.50 1.34 -8.66
CA ILE A 97 17.11 1.52 -8.24
C ILE A 97 16.57 0.31 -7.47
N THR A 98 17.13 -0.90 -7.65
CA THR A 98 16.68 -2.10 -6.90
C THR A 98 16.70 -1.96 -5.38
N GLY A 99 17.61 -1.13 -4.86
CA GLY A 99 17.68 -0.83 -3.43
C GLY A 99 16.36 -0.27 -2.89
N TYR A 100 15.56 0.41 -3.72
CA TYR A 100 14.24 0.96 -3.37
C TYR A 100 13.27 -0.14 -2.90
N GLY A 101 13.12 -1.21 -3.68
CA GLY A 101 12.30 -2.36 -3.30
C GLY A 101 12.85 -3.08 -2.07
N LEU A 102 14.17 -3.32 -2.04
CA LEU A 102 14.82 -4.07 -0.97
C LEU A 102 14.57 -3.46 0.42
N ARG A 103 14.73 -2.14 0.58
CA ARG A 103 14.44 -1.52 1.90
C ARG A 103 12.96 -1.48 2.21
N GLY A 104 12.13 -1.24 1.19
CA GLY A 104 10.68 -1.16 1.34
C GLY A 104 10.14 -2.39 2.08
N SER A 105 10.51 -3.58 1.60
CA SER A 105 10.12 -4.86 2.20
C SER A 105 10.86 -5.17 3.49
N SER A 106 12.13 -4.78 3.63
CA SER A 106 12.87 -4.94 4.90
C SER A 106 12.20 -4.18 6.05
N MET A 107 11.71 -2.97 5.79
CA MET A 107 10.96 -2.18 6.77
C MET A 107 9.55 -2.73 6.99
N ALA A 108 8.89 -3.16 5.92
CA ALA A 108 7.58 -3.81 6.02
C ALA A 108 7.62 -5.08 6.88
N LEU A 109 8.69 -5.87 6.77
CA LEU A 109 8.88 -7.08 7.59
C LEU A 109 8.95 -6.74 9.08
N LEU A 110 9.73 -5.73 9.45
CA LEU A 110 9.83 -5.30 10.85
C LEU A 110 8.53 -4.71 11.36
N GLY A 111 7.85 -3.91 10.53
CA GLY A 111 6.50 -3.42 10.83
C GLY A 111 5.58 -4.58 11.12
N ARG A 112 5.33 -5.45 10.13
CA ARG A 112 4.38 -6.55 10.19
C ARG A 112 4.59 -7.52 11.35
N VAL A 113 5.85 -7.79 11.69
CA VAL A 113 6.16 -8.60 12.88
C VAL A 113 5.87 -7.81 14.15
N GLY A 114 6.30 -6.55 14.23
CA GLY A 114 6.09 -5.70 15.40
C GLY A 114 4.62 -5.40 15.69
N GLY A 115 3.89 -4.85 14.72
CA GLY A 115 2.47 -4.53 14.86
C GLY A 115 1.61 -5.78 14.93
N GLY A 116 1.97 -6.86 14.22
CA GLY A 116 1.33 -8.17 14.33
C GLY A 116 1.41 -8.78 15.74
N ILE A 117 2.59 -8.72 16.38
CA ILE A 117 2.74 -9.15 17.78
C ILE A 117 1.92 -8.26 18.70
N TYR A 118 1.96 -6.94 18.50
CA TYR A 118 1.23 -5.98 19.33
C TYR A 118 -0.28 -6.24 19.28
N THR A 119 -0.86 -6.30 18.07
CA THR A 119 -2.30 -6.48 17.89
C THR A 119 -2.77 -7.83 18.42
N LYS A 120 -2.08 -8.93 18.05
CA LYS A 120 -2.53 -10.27 18.46
C LYS A 120 -2.31 -10.58 19.93
N ALA A 121 -1.32 -9.96 20.59
CA ALA A 121 -1.20 -10.08 22.04
C ALA A 121 -2.37 -9.40 22.77
N ALA A 122 -2.83 -8.25 22.27
CA ALA A 122 -3.94 -7.50 22.85
C ALA A 122 -5.31 -8.17 22.58
N ASP A 123 -5.59 -8.51 21.33
CA ASP A 123 -6.79 -9.19 20.82
C ASP A 123 -7.06 -10.49 21.60
N VAL A 124 -6.09 -11.42 21.59
CA VAL A 124 -6.23 -12.71 22.29
C VAL A 124 -6.42 -12.53 23.80
N GLY A 125 -5.73 -11.56 24.41
CA GLY A 125 -5.88 -11.26 25.84
C GLY A 125 -7.26 -10.68 26.17
N ALA A 126 -7.75 -9.76 25.33
CA ALA A 126 -9.05 -9.11 25.49
C ALA A 126 -10.19 -10.12 25.39
N ASP A 127 -10.15 -10.95 24.35
CA ASP A 127 -11.22 -11.86 24.02
C ASP A 127 -11.33 -13.03 25.00
N LEU A 128 -10.19 -13.63 25.39
CA LEU A 128 -10.21 -14.77 26.31
C LEU A 128 -10.73 -14.38 27.69
N VAL A 129 -10.16 -13.33 28.29
CA VAL A 129 -10.58 -12.93 29.65
C VAL A 129 -11.97 -12.29 29.62
N GLY A 130 -12.25 -11.45 28.62
CA GLY A 130 -13.53 -10.77 28.50
C GLY A 130 -14.68 -11.73 28.22
N LYS A 131 -14.64 -12.40 27.06
CA LYS A 131 -15.77 -13.19 26.55
C LYS A 131 -15.86 -14.55 27.23
N VAL A 132 -14.74 -15.25 27.41
CA VAL A 132 -14.74 -16.65 27.89
C VAL A 132 -14.76 -16.75 29.41
N GLU A 133 -13.92 -15.99 30.11
CA GLU A 133 -13.82 -16.10 31.57
C GLU A 133 -14.85 -15.23 32.31
N ARG A 134 -14.99 -13.96 31.89
CA ARG A 134 -15.80 -12.97 32.61
C ARG A 134 -17.20 -12.76 32.03
N ASN A 135 -17.50 -13.39 30.89
CA ASN A 135 -18.79 -13.27 30.20
C ASN A 135 -19.24 -11.80 30.00
N ILE A 136 -18.28 -10.92 29.71
CA ILE A 136 -18.56 -9.54 29.28
C ILE A 136 -18.51 -9.47 27.74
N PRO A 137 -19.23 -8.52 27.11
CA PRO A 137 -19.17 -8.31 25.67
C PRO A 137 -17.75 -8.07 25.15
N GLU A 138 -17.53 -8.36 23.87
CA GLU A 138 -16.36 -7.90 23.12
C GLU A 138 -16.30 -6.37 23.10
N ASP A 139 -15.09 -5.81 23.11
CA ASP A 139 -14.84 -4.36 23.22
C ASP A 139 -15.46 -3.66 24.44
N ASP A 140 -15.75 -4.40 25.51
CA ASP A 140 -16.33 -3.79 26.72
C ASP A 140 -15.34 -2.80 27.39
N PRO A 141 -15.77 -1.57 27.71
CA PRO A 141 -14.89 -0.54 28.25
C PRO A 141 -14.31 -0.87 29.64
N ARG A 142 -14.83 -1.90 30.33
CA ARG A 142 -14.28 -2.40 31.61
C ARG A 142 -13.05 -3.28 31.41
N ASN A 143 -12.83 -3.79 30.20
CA ASN A 143 -11.69 -4.63 29.88
C ASN A 143 -10.46 -3.76 29.56
N PRO A 144 -9.38 -3.81 30.37
CA PRO A 144 -8.24 -2.91 30.23
C PRO A 144 -7.45 -3.11 28.92
N THR A 145 -7.62 -4.23 28.23
CA THR A 145 -6.89 -4.54 26.99
C THR A 145 -7.55 -3.99 25.72
N VAL A 146 -8.81 -3.55 25.78
CA VAL A 146 -9.58 -3.12 24.60
C VAL A 146 -8.97 -1.90 23.89
N ILE A 147 -8.33 -0.99 24.65
CA ILE A 147 -7.61 0.13 24.04
C ILE A 147 -6.38 -0.37 23.27
N ALA A 148 -5.66 -1.35 23.80
CA ALA A 148 -4.50 -1.91 23.12
C ALA A 148 -4.92 -2.69 21.87
N ASP A 149 -6.06 -3.38 21.92
CA ASP A 149 -6.65 -4.11 20.80
C ASP A 149 -6.99 -3.18 19.63
N ASN A 150 -7.81 -2.15 19.90
CA ASN A 150 -8.19 -1.14 18.89
C ASN A 150 -6.99 -0.30 18.40
N VAL A 151 -5.96 -0.09 19.22
CA VAL A 151 -4.69 0.49 18.75
C VAL A 151 -3.96 -0.49 17.82
N GLY A 152 -3.97 -1.78 18.17
CA GLY A 152 -3.41 -2.87 17.40
C GLY A 152 -3.95 -2.94 15.98
N ASP A 153 -5.26 -2.74 15.77
CA ASP A 153 -5.84 -2.69 14.42
C ASP A 153 -5.20 -1.60 13.54
N ASN A 154 -4.88 -0.45 14.12
CA ASN A 154 -4.30 0.66 13.37
C ASN A 154 -2.79 0.49 13.15
N VAL A 155 -2.10 -0.14 14.10
CA VAL A 155 -0.64 -0.35 14.04
C VAL A 155 -0.31 -1.56 13.18
N GLY A 156 -0.92 -2.71 13.45
CA GLY A 156 -0.75 -3.94 12.71
C GLY A 156 -1.50 -3.90 11.38
N ASP A 157 -2.82 -3.98 11.46
CA ASP A 157 -3.64 -4.30 10.29
C ASP A 157 -3.67 -3.17 9.25
N ILE A 158 -3.36 -1.93 9.65
CA ILE A 158 -3.28 -0.78 8.73
C ILE A 158 -1.84 -0.37 8.42
N ALA A 159 -1.05 0.03 9.42
CA ALA A 159 0.28 0.60 9.14
C ALA A 159 1.22 -0.43 8.52
N ASP A 160 1.18 -1.67 9.00
CA ASP A 160 2.04 -2.72 8.47
C ASP A 160 1.55 -3.21 7.12
N MET A 161 0.24 -3.41 6.95
CA MET A 161 -0.34 -3.78 5.65
C MET A 161 0.00 -2.74 4.57
N GLY A 162 -0.04 -1.45 4.92
CA GLY A 162 0.36 -0.39 4.01
C GLY A 162 1.83 -0.48 3.60
N SER A 163 2.71 -0.73 4.56
CA SER A 163 4.15 -0.88 4.31
C SER A 163 4.45 -2.15 3.47
N ASP A 164 3.73 -3.24 3.72
CA ASP A 164 3.85 -4.52 3.02
C ASP A 164 3.42 -4.43 1.54
N LEU A 165 2.26 -3.81 1.29
CA LEU A 165 1.78 -3.56 -0.07
C LEU A 165 2.72 -2.61 -0.84
N PHE A 166 3.29 -1.62 -0.16
CA PHE A 166 4.32 -0.77 -0.75
C PHE A 166 5.58 -1.56 -1.13
N GLY A 167 6.06 -2.47 -0.26
CA GLY A 167 7.20 -3.34 -0.56
C GLY A 167 6.94 -4.20 -1.80
N SER A 168 5.77 -4.85 -1.86
CA SER A 168 5.33 -5.67 -3.00
C SER A 168 5.27 -4.87 -4.30
N TYR A 169 4.73 -3.65 -4.23
CA TYR A 169 4.69 -2.67 -5.32
C TYR A 169 6.13 -2.37 -5.78
N ALA A 170 6.99 -1.90 -4.88
CA ALA A 170 8.33 -1.42 -5.18
C ALA A 170 9.23 -2.51 -5.79
N GLU A 171 9.19 -3.72 -5.24
CA GLU A 171 9.95 -4.86 -5.75
C GLU A 171 9.51 -5.29 -7.16
N SER A 172 8.20 -5.30 -7.42
CA SER A 172 7.67 -5.67 -8.74
C SER A 172 8.14 -4.71 -9.84
N TYR A 173 8.22 -3.41 -9.57
CA TYR A 173 8.81 -2.46 -10.52
C TYR A 173 10.31 -2.62 -10.64
N CYS A 174 11.02 -2.73 -9.52
CA CYS A 174 12.47 -2.86 -9.56
C CYS A 174 12.89 -4.12 -10.34
N ALA A 175 12.21 -5.25 -10.14
CA ALA A 175 12.48 -6.49 -10.84
C ALA A 175 12.22 -6.36 -12.35
N SER A 176 11.07 -5.80 -12.74
CA SER A 176 10.74 -5.59 -14.16
C SER A 176 11.70 -4.60 -14.83
N LEU A 177 12.08 -3.52 -14.14
CA LEU A 177 13.02 -2.51 -14.64
C LEU A 177 14.44 -3.05 -14.82
N VAL A 178 14.95 -3.86 -13.89
CA VAL A 178 16.29 -4.46 -14.07
C VAL A 178 16.32 -5.40 -15.26
N VAL A 179 15.34 -6.28 -15.40
CA VAL A 179 15.28 -7.21 -16.54
C VAL A 179 15.14 -6.44 -17.85
N ALA A 180 14.30 -5.41 -17.90
CA ALA A 180 14.14 -4.59 -19.10
C ALA A 180 15.38 -3.73 -19.41
N SER A 181 16.21 -3.40 -18.42
CA SER A 181 17.42 -2.57 -18.60
C SER A 181 18.51 -3.25 -19.43
N ILE A 182 18.61 -4.58 -19.33
CA ILE A 182 19.54 -5.41 -20.13
C ILE A 182 18.89 -5.98 -21.39
N SER A 183 17.58 -5.75 -21.56
CA SER A 183 16.83 -6.15 -22.75
C SER A 183 16.93 -5.10 -23.86
N SER A 184 16.32 -5.34 -25.02
CA SER A 184 16.30 -4.39 -26.13
C SER A 184 15.80 -2.99 -25.72
N PHE A 185 14.87 -2.91 -24.77
CA PHE A 185 14.33 -1.64 -24.27
C PHE A 185 15.40 -0.75 -23.62
N GLY A 186 16.28 -1.34 -22.80
CA GLY A 186 17.38 -0.60 -22.17
C GLY A 186 18.59 -0.42 -23.07
N VAL A 187 18.93 -1.41 -23.90
CA VAL A 187 20.07 -1.35 -24.83
C VAL A 187 19.86 -0.31 -25.94
N ASN A 188 18.63 -0.19 -26.45
CA ASN A 188 18.26 0.82 -27.46
C ASN A 188 17.85 2.17 -26.85
N HIS A 189 17.89 2.30 -25.53
CA HIS A 189 17.47 3.50 -24.79
C HIS A 189 16.02 3.93 -25.10
N GLU A 190 15.12 2.97 -25.29
CA GLU A 190 13.70 3.19 -25.57
C GLU A 190 12.93 3.49 -24.27
N LEU A 191 12.89 4.76 -23.88
CA LEU A 191 12.37 5.19 -22.58
C LEU A 191 10.90 4.80 -22.34
N ILE A 192 10.07 4.83 -23.39
CA ILE A 192 8.65 4.50 -23.28
C ILE A 192 8.47 3.02 -22.92
N ALA A 193 9.14 2.12 -23.64
CA ALA A 193 9.09 0.68 -23.38
C ALA A 193 9.71 0.34 -22.03
N MET A 194 10.80 1.03 -21.66
CA MET A 194 11.46 0.87 -20.37
C MET A 194 10.55 1.24 -19.18
N MET A 195 9.72 2.28 -19.33
CA MET A 195 8.79 2.75 -18.31
C MET A 195 7.42 2.04 -18.35
N TYR A 196 7.24 1.03 -19.20
CA TYR A 196 6.00 0.24 -19.29
C TYR A 196 5.42 -0.17 -17.91
N PRO A 197 6.20 -0.75 -16.97
CA PRO A 197 5.69 -1.04 -15.62
C PRO A 197 5.05 0.16 -14.90
N LEU A 198 5.63 1.36 -15.02
CA LEU A 198 5.12 2.57 -14.39
C LEU A 198 3.88 3.09 -15.12
N ILE A 199 3.82 2.93 -16.45
CA ILE A 199 2.68 3.30 -17.27
C ILE A 199 1.46 2.43 -16.90
N VAL A 200 1.66 1.11 -16.79
CA VAL A 200 0.60 0.18 -16.36
C VAL A 200 0.02 0.61 -15.01
N SER A 201 0.86 0.97 -14.05
CA SER A 201 0.38 1.42 -12.73
C SER A 201 -0.27 2.80 -12.76
N SER A 202 0.19 3.70 -13.62
CA SER A 202 -0.45 5.01 -13.84
C SER A 202 -1.87 4.85 -14.38
N VAL A 203 -2.05 3.96 -15.36
CA VAL A 203 -3.36 3.60 -15.89
C VAL A 203 -4.20 2.88 -14.83
N GLY A 204 -3.57 2.00 -14.05
CA GLY A 204 -4.18 1.33 -12.90
C GLY A 204 -4.81 2.29 -11.90
N ILE A 205 -4.14 3.39 -11.55
CA ILE A 205 -4.70 4.43 -10.68
C ILE A 205 -5.99 5.01 -11.27
N ILE A 206 -6.03 5.31 -12.58
CA ILE A 206 -7.21 5.84 -13.25
C ILE A 206 -8.35 4.81 -13.25
N VAL A 207 -8.05 3.55 -13.57
CA VAL A 207 -9.02 2.44 -13.54
C VAL A 207 -9.58 2.23 -12.14
N CYS A 208 -8.74 2.25 -11.11
CA CYS A 208 -9.16 2.14 -9.72
C CYS A 208 -10.02 3.34 -9.29
N LEU A 209 -9.72 4.55 -9.76
CA LEU A 209 -10.54 5.74 -9.51
C LEU A 209 -11.95 5.56 -10.07
N LEU A 210 -12.06 5.15 -11.35
CA LEU A 210 -13.35 4.86 -11.97
C LEU A 210 -14.09 3.73 -11.24
N THR A 211 -13.38 2.68 -10.84
CA THR A 211 -13.96 1.54 -10.11
C THR A 211 -14.52 1.96 -8.75
N THR A 212 -13.81 2.84 -8.04
CA THR A 212 -14.20 3.36 -6.72
C THR A 212 -15.54 4.09 -6.78
N LEU A 213 -15.79 4.87 -7.85
CA LEU A 213 -17.05 5.60 -8.07
C LEU A 213 -18.28 4.67 -8.11
N PHE A 214 -18.11 3.42 -8.54
CA PHE A 214 -19.21 2.45 -8.51
C PHE A 214 -19.62 2.10 -7.08
N ALA A 215 -18.67 1.92 -6.16
CA ALA A 215 -18.97 1.62 -4.76
C ALA A 215 -19.35 2.84 -3.92
N THR A 216 -18.91 4.05 -4.30
CA THR A 216 -19.19 5.27 -3.53
C THR A 216 -20.45 6.01 -3.96
N ASP A 217 -20.75 6.06 -5.26
CA ASP A 217 -21.77 6.96 -5.80
C ASP A 217 -22.85 6.24 -6.62
N SER A 218 -22.52 5.11 -7.26
CA SER A 218 -23.48 4.40 -8.13
C SER A 218 -24.36 3.38 -7.40
N PHE A 219 -23.87 2.81 -6.30
CA PHE A 219 -24.59 1.79 -5.53
C PHE A 219 -24.65 2.17 -4.06
N GLU A 220 -25.84 2.10 -3.46
CA GLU A 220 -26.03 2.26 -2.02
C GLU A 220 -26.40 0.91 -1.40
N ILE A 221 -25.67 0.55 -0.34
CA ILE A 221 -25.90 -0.68 0.43
C ILE A 221 -27.07 -0.48 1.38
N LYS A 222 -28.08 -1.33 1.26
CA LYS A 222 -29.30 -1.29 2.09
C LYS A 222 -29.35 -2.41 3.11
N ALA A 223 -28.72 -3.55 2.82
CA ALA A 223 -28.68 -4.71 3.68
C ALA A 223 -27.25 -5.19 3.95
N VAL A 224 -27.01 -5.76 5.13
CA VAL A 224 -25.69 -6.27 5.54
C VAL A 224 -25.14 -7.31 4.55
N LYS A 225 -26.01 -8.16 3.99
CA LYS A 225 -25.65 -9.18 2.98
C LYS A 225 -25.09 -8.61 1.67
N GLU A 226 -25.24 -7.30 1.43
CA GLU A 226 -24.78 -6.63 0.20
C GLU A 226 -23.34 -6.10 0.34
N ILE A 227 -22.74 -6.11 1.54
CA ILE A 227 -21.38 -5.62 1.81
C ILE A 227 -20.33 -6.45 1.07
N GLU A 228 -20.29 -7.77 1.29
CA GLU A 228 -19.30 -8.63 0.62
C GLU A 228 -19.45 -8.63 -0.91
N PRO A 229 -20.67 -8.75 -1.49
CA PRO A 229 -20.84 -8.60 -2.94
C PRO A 229 -20.37 -7.25 -3.48
N ALA A 230 -20.56 -6.15 -2.73
CA ALA A 230 -20.09 -4.83 -3.16
C ALA A 230 -18.56 -4.78 -3.22
N LEU A 231 -17.86 -5.29 -2.21
CA LEU A 231 -16.39 -5.38 -2.19
C LEU A 231 -15.89 -6.31 -3.31
N LYS A 232 -16.53 -7.47 -3.53
CA LYS A 232 -16.17 -8.39 -4.61
C LYS A 232 -16.37 -7.77 -5.99
N LYS A 233 -17.41 -6.98 -6.19
CA LYS A 233 -17.65 -6.25 -7.45
C LYS A 233 -16.50 -5.29 -7.76
N GLN A 234 -15.88 -4.65 -6.76
CA GLN A 234 -14.72 -3.78 -6.99
C GLN A 234 -13.56 -4.55 -7.61
N LEU A 235 -13.27 -5.77 -7.14
CA LEU A 235 -12.24 -6.63 -7.73
C LEU A 235 -12.58 -7.08 -9.16
N ILE A 236 -13.84 -7.42 -9.42
CA ILE A 236 -14.28 -7.85 -10.75
C ILE A 236 -14.23 -6.69 -11.75
N ILE A 237 -14.74 -5.52 -11.38
CA ILE A 237 -14.80 -4.34 -12.25
C ILE A 237 -13.38 -3.84 -12.56
N SER A 238 -12.52 -3.70 -11.55
CA SER A 238 -11.14 -3.26 -11.75
C SER A 238 -10.36 -4.23 -12.63
N THR A 239 -10.49 -5.55 -12.41
CA THR A 239 -9.88 -6.57 -13.27
C THR A 239 -10.38 -6.50 -14.71
N ALA A 240 -11.70 -6.38 -14.91
CA ALA A 240 -12.29 -6.29 -16.25
C ALA A 240 -11.86 -5.03 -17.01
N LEU A 241 -11.65 -3.91 -16.29
CA LEU A 241 -11.21 -2.65 -16.88
C LEU A 241 -9.70 -2.61 -17.16
N ILE A 242 -8.87 -3.25 -16.33
CA ILE A 242 -7.41 -3.23 -16.52
C ILE A 242 -6.93 -4.28 -17.54
N PHE A 243 -7.61 -5.41 -17.66
CA PHE A 243 -7.18 -6.52 -18.53
C PHE A 243 -6.97 -6.13 -20.00
N PRO A 244 -7.83 -5.32 -20.65
CA PRO A 244 -7.61 -4.89 -22.04
C PRO A 244 -6.47 -3.89 -22.22
N LEU A 245 -5.90 -3.36 -21.12
CA LEU A 245 -4.88 -2.33 -21.11
C LEU A 245 -3.47 -2.88 -20.81
N LEU A 246 -3.39 -4.17 -20.46
CA LEU A 246 -2.14 -4.93 -20.29
C LEU A 246 -1.72 -5.52 -21.64
#